data_AF-A0A8H8JSA2-F1
#
_entry.id   AF-A0A8H8JSA2-F1
#
_cell.length_a   1.000
_cell.length_b   1.000
_cell.length_c   1.000
_cell.angle_alpha   90.00
_cell.angle_beta   90.00
_cell.angle_gamma   90.00
#
_symmetry.space_group_name_H-M   'P 1'
#
loop_
_entity.id
_entity.type
_entity.pdbx_description
1 polymer ?
#
loop_
_entity_poly.entity_id
_entity_poly.type
_entity_poly.pdbx_seq_one_letter_code
_entity_poly.pdbx_strand_id
1 'polypeptide(L)'
;MRTTSGPHDVVRIEYDPGRSAHIALIKSRDLASVQPWSYILACDGLRAGDVVESFRAGIPPGLIEGFVDSPAPTKRSLKALASPSSPQTALAAAPDASDIAAANASTNLSLGVLRARTLKPGNVLPLRLIPAGTLVHAIALSPTGRAVLVRSAGAFGQIVAHDDKGLWTQVRLQSGEVRNIMQRCVATIGKVSNADWKGRNLGKAGRSRWLGRRPHVRGVAMNACDHPHGGGRGKSKGGKHPRSVWGWLTKGRRTRKSADRDGNKFVVKERPRGLERKN
;
A
#
# COMPACT_ATOMS: atom_id res chain seq x y z
N MET A 1 -8.36 7.32 -2.81
CA MET A 1 -6.98 7.86 -2.76
C MET A 1 -6.99 9.09 -3.64
N ARG A 2 -6.25 10.15 -3.27
CA ARG A 2 -6.41 11.51 -3.81
C ARG A 2 -6.40 11.53 -5.33
N THR A 3 -7.50 11.96 -5.94
CA THR A 3 -7.63 12.14 -7.39
C THR A 3 -7.32 13.57 -7.81
N THR A 4 -7.63 14.54 -6.96
CA THR A 4 -7.30 15.96 -7.17
C THR A 4 -5.79 16.15 -7.20
N SER A 5 -5.29 16.75 -8.27
CA SER A 5 -3.89 17.13 -8.48
C SER A 5 -3.56 18.45 -7.80
N GLY A 6 -2.28 18.84 -7.85
CA GLY A 6 -1.81 20.13 -7.36
C GLY A 6 -1.48 20.19 -5.86
N PRO A 7 -0.91 21.32 -5.40
CA PRO A 7 -0.48 21.52 -4.03
C PRO A 7 -1.66 21.67 -3.07
N HIS A 8 -1.56 20.99 -1.93
CA HIS A 8 -2.49 21.15 -0.82
C HIS A 8 -1.73 21.41 0.48
N ASP A 9 -2.21 22.38 1.24
CA ASP A 9 -1.64 22.75 2.53
C ASP A 9 -2.23 21.89 3.64
N VAL A 10 -1.36 21.32 4.49
CA VAL A 10 -1.77 20.61 5.69
C VAL A 10 -2.16 21.64 6.74
N VAL A 11 -3.45 21.71 7.06
CA VAL A 11 -3.97 22.70 7.99
C VAL A 11 -3.78 22.24 9.43
N ARG A 12 -4.09 20.97 9.71
CA ARG A 12 -3.92 20.38 11.05
C ARG A 12 -3.97 18.86 11.00
N ILE A 13 -3.49 18.25 12.08
CA ILE A 13 -3.52 16.80 12.31
C ILE A 13 -4.49 16.52 13.44
N GLU A 14 -5.40 15.58 13.20
CA GLU A 14 -6.49 15.26 14.10
C GLU A 14 -6.44 13.80 14.55
N TYR A 15 -7.06 13.56 15.71
CA TYR A 15 -7.40 12.24 16.18
C TYR A 15 -8.64 11.71 15.46
N ASP A 16 -8.63 10.44 15.06
CA ASP A 16 -9.80 9.76 14.49
C ASP A 16 -10.13 8.51 15.32
N PRO A 17 -11.34 8.40 15.92
CA PRO A 17 -11.73 7.27 16.74
C PRO A 17 -11.93 5.96 15.96
N GLY A 18 -12.23 6.03 14.66
CA GLY A 18 -12.51 4.89 13.78
C GLY A 18 -11.26 4.23 13.19
N ARG A 19 -10.06 4.74 13.49
CA ARG A 19 -8.79 4.18 13.00
C ARG A 19 -7.68 4.34 14.04
N SER A 20 -6.54 3.70 13.78
CA SER A 20 -5.38 3.82 14.66
C SER A 20 -4.47 5.00 14.32
N ALA A 21 -4.40 5.37 13.04
CA ALA A 21 -3.53 6.44 12.55
C ALA A 21 -4.19 7.81 12.71
N HIS A 22 -3.39 8.88 12.70
CA HIS A 22 -3.94 10.23 12.63
C HIS A 22 -4.42 10.57 11.21
N ILE A 23 -5.29 11.56 11.13
CA ILE A 23 -5.75 12.14 9.87
C ILE A 23 -5.23 13.56 9.75
N ALA A 24 -4.91 13.98 8.53
CA ALA A 24 -4.56 15.36 8.25
C ALA A 24 -5.70 16.00 7.45
N LEU A 25 -6.16 17.17 7.90
CA LEU A 25 -7.02 18.02 7.11
C LEU A 25 -6.13 18.81 6.15
N ILE A 26 -6.40 18.69 4.86
CA ILE A 26 -5.68 19.41 3.81
C ILE A 26 -6.62 20.36 3.07
N LYS A 27 -6.07 21.50 2.64
CA LYS A 27 -6.75 22.51 1.83
C LYS A 27 -6.05 22.62 0.47
N SER A 28 -6.78 22.46 -0.62
CA SER A 28 -6.31 22.72 -1.97
C SER A 28 -5.96 24.21 -2.12
N ARG A 29 -4.81 24.50 -2.73
CA ARG A 29 -4.47 25.88 -3.13
C ARG A 29 -5.19 26.31 -4.41
N ASP A 30 -5.69 25.36 -5.18
CA ASP A 30 -6.46 25.64 -6.38
C ASP A 30 -7.83 26.24 -6.01
N LEU A 31 -8.03 27.49 -6.43
CA LEU A 31 -9.25 28.27 -6.20
C LEU A 31 -10.45 27.72 -6.98
N ALA A 32 -10.20 27.02 -8.09
CA ALA A 32 -11.25 26.41 -8.91
C ALA A 32 -11.75 25.06 -8.35
N SER A 33 -11.14 24.57 -7.26
CA SER A 33 -11.49 23.27 -6.69
C SER A 33 -12.89 23.28 -6.07
N VAL A 34 -13.77 22.42 -6.57
CA VAL A 34 -15.14 22.23 -6.05
C VAL A 34 -15.14 21.78 -4.59
N GLN A 35 -14.15 20.99 -4.18
CA GLN A 35 -13.97 20.52 -2.80
C GLN A 35 -12.56 20.88 -2.33
N PRO A 36 -12.37 22.10 -1.81
CA PRO A 36 -11.05 22.57 -1.42
C PRO A 36 -10.55 21.86 -0.16
N TRP A 37 -11.43 21.29 0.66
CA TRP A 37 -11.05 20.62 1.91
C TRP A 37 -11.16 19.10 1.77
N SER A 38 -10.16 18.37 2.23
CA SER A 38 -10.24 16.91 2.29
C SER A 38 -9.42 16.32 3.43
N TYR A 39 -9.77 15.11 3.86
CA TYR A 39 -8.98 14.36 4.82
C TYR A 39 -8.10 13.33 4.15
N ILE A 40 -6.86 13.22 4.63
CA ILE A 40 -5.91 12.18 4.24
C ILE A 40 -5.40 11.44 5.45
N LEU A 41 -4.80 10.27 5.21
CA LEU A 41 -4.05 9.58 6.24
C LEU A 41 -2.76 10.38 6.51
N ALA A 42 -2.52 10.76 7.76
CA ALA A 42 -1.33 11.51 8.11
C ALA A 42 -0.09 10.60 7.99
N CYS A 43 0.93 11.10 7.30
CA CYS A 43 2.24 10.47 7.24
C CYS A 43 2.99 10.72 8.56
N ASP A 44 3.90 9.82 8.91
CA ASP A 44 4.86 10.05 9.97
C ASP A 44 5.72 11.29 9.66
N GLY A 45 5.95 12.12 10.67
CA GLY A 45 6.64 13.40 10.52
C GLY A 45 5.82 14.56 9.92
N LEU A 46 4.65 14.33 9.31
CA LEU A 46 3.82 15.40 8.75
C LEU A 46 3.37 16.38 9.85
N ARG A 47 3.32 17.68 9.55
CA ARG A 47 2.88 18.75 10.47
C ARG A 47 1.98 19.75 9.76
N ALA A 48 1.29 20.58 10.55
CA ALA A 48 0.56 21.73 10.02
C ALA A 48 1.53 22.71 9.36
N GLY A 49 1.16 23.25 8.19
CA GLY A 49 2.00 24.09 7.35
C GLY A 49 2.74 23.34 6.23
N ASP A 50 2.84 22.01 6.31
CA ASP A 50 3.46 21.21 5.24
C ASP A 50 2.61 21.24 3.96
N VAL A 51 3.26 21.06 2.80
CA VAL A 51 2.60 21.00 1.49
C VAL A 51 2.69 19.59 0.94
N VAL A 52 1.54 19.04 0.53
CA VAL A 52 1.43 17.68 -0.03
C VAL A 52 0.72 17.68 -1.38
N GLU A 53 1.27 16.93 -2.32
CA GLU A 53 0.79 16.87 -3.71
C GLU A 53 0.35 15.46 -4.10
N SER A 54 -0.51 15.36 -5.11
CA SER A 54 -0.90 14.10 -5.72
C SER A 54 -0.59 14.11 -7.21
N PHE A 55 0.30 13.20 -7.62
CA PHE A 55 0.69 12.96 -9.01
C PHE A 55 -0.07 11.78 -9.62
N ARG A 56 -1.23 11.42 -9.05
CA ARG A 56 -2.05 10.31 -9.55
C ARG A 56 -2.56 10.55 -10.97
N ALA A 57 -2.91 11.79 -11.30
CA ALA A 57 -3.42 12.18 -12.61
C ALA A 57 -2.31 12.33 -13.68
N GLY A 58 -1.05 12.22 -13.27
CA GLY A 58 0.11 12.54 -14.09
C GLY A 58 0.92 13.67 -13.47
N ILE A 59 2.06 13.96 -14.09
CA ILE A 59 2.95 15.06 -13.69
C ILE A 59 2.50 16.32 -14.44
N PRO A 60 2.32 17.46 -13.74
CA PRO A 60 1.90 18.69 -14.38
C PRO A 60 2.95 19.15 -15.41
N PRO A 61 2.51 19.66 -16.57
CA PRO A 61 3.42 20.15 -17.61
C PRO A 61 4.26 21.31 -17.05
N GLY A 62 5.56 21.32 -17.36
CA GLY A 62 6.49 22.35 -16.89
C GLY A 62 7.02 22.15 -15.45
N LEU A 63 6.62 21.09 -14.74
CA LEU A 63 7.26 20.77 -13.45
C LEU A 63 8.75 20.45 -13.62
N ILE A 64 9.10 19.79 -14.73
CA ILE A 64 10.45 19.39 -15.10
C ILE A 64 10.57 19.50 -16.60
N GLU A 65 11.62 20.17 -17.05
CA GLU A 65 11.93 20.32 -18.46
C GLU A 65 12.31 18.95 -19.06
N GLY A 66 11.73 18.63 -20.22
CA GLY A 66 12.04 17.40 -20.97
C GLY A 66 11.43 16.09 -20.43
N PHE A 67 10.75 16.09 -19.27
CA PHE A 67 10.07 14.88 -18.78
C PHE A 67 8.67 14.75 -19.37
N VAL A 68 8.45 13.74 -20.20
CA VAL A 68 7.11 13.37 -20.71
C VAL A 68 6.60 12.15 -19.97
N ASP A 69 5.44 12.28 -19.34
CA ASP A 69 4.83 11.19 -18.58
C ASP A 69 4.13 10.17 -19.50
N SER A 70 4.89 9.26 -20.09
CA SER A 70 4.31 8.22 -20.95
C SER A 70 3.45 7.24 -20.13
N PRO A 71 2.16 7.04 -20.46
CA PRO A 71 1.33 6.06 -19.76
C PRO A 71 1.91 4.66 -19.96
N ALA A 72 2.10 3.92 -18.87
CA ALA A 72 2.64 2.56 -18.92
C ALA A 72 1.82 1.68 -19.89
N PRO A 73 2.47 0.82 -20.69
CA PRO A 73 1.78 0.04 -21.69
C PRO A 73 0.76 -0.91 -21.03
N THR A 74 -0.49 -0.87 -21.50
CA THR A 74 -1.56 -1.79 -21.05
C THR A 74 -1.31 -3.19 -21.60
N LYS A 75 -1.97 -4.22 -21.02
CA LYS A 75 -1.96 -5.58 -21.61
C LYS A 75 -2.33 -5.57 -23.10
N ARG A 76 -3.19 -4.63 -23.51
CA ARG A 76 -3.63 -4.44 -24.89
C ARG A 76 -2.53 -3.83 -25.77
N SER A 77 -1.79 -2.83 -25.26
CA SER A 77 -0.65 -2.26 -25.99
C SER A 77 0.57 -3.18 -25.98
N LEU A 78 0.80 -3.97 -24.93
CA LEU A 78 1.83 -5.03 -24.92
C LEU A 78 1.52 -6.15 -25.92
N LYS A 79 0.24 -6.53 -26.07
CA LYS A 79 -0.20 -7.49 -27.09
C LYS A 79 -0.06 -6.92 -28.50
N ALA A 80 -0.26 -5.60 -28.67
CA ALA A 80 -0.05 -4.89 -29.93
C ALA A 80 1.45 -4.73 -30.29
N LEU A 81 2.33 -4.50 -29.31
CA LEU A 81 3.78 -4.52 -29.53
C LEU A 81 4.33 -5.92 -29.83
N ALA A 82 3.63 -6.97 -29.38
CA ALA A 82 4.02 -8.37 -29.61
C ALA A 82 3.42 -8.98 -30.90
N SER A 83 2.52 -8.27 -31.59
CA SER A 83 1.97 -8.72 -32.88
C SER A 83 2.80 -8.19 -34.05
N PRO A 84 3.36 -9.06 -34.92
CA PRO A 84 4.26 -8.66 -36.02
C PRO A 84 3.56 -7.91 -37.18
N SER A 85 2.25 -7.70 -37.13
CA SER A 85 1.46 -7.12 -38.21
C SER A 85 0.77 -5.83 -37.78
N SER A 86 1.53 -4.74 -37.76
CA SER A 86 1.02 -3.37 -37.96
C SER A 86 1.70 -2.82 -39.21
N PRO A 87 0.99 -2.09 -40.10
CA PRO A 87 1.54 -1.65 -41.38
C PRO A 87 2.74 -0.73 -41.16
N GLN A 88 3.87 -1.13 -41.75
CA GLN A 88 5.05 -0.29 -41.92
C GLN A 88 4.65 0.86 -42.85
N THR A 89 4.29 2.01 -42.28
CA THR A 89 4.14 3.24 -43.05
C THR A 89 5.03 4.29 -42.40
N ALA A 90 5.97 4.77 -43.20
CA ALA A 90 7.09 5.67 -42.91
C ALA A 90 8.21 5.08 -42.01
N LEU A 91 9.25 4.51 -42.65
CA LEU A 91 10.59 4.46 -42.06
C LEU A 91 11.07 5.92 -41.90
N ALA A 92 10.87 6.50 -40.72
CA ALA A 92 11.83 7.47 -40.22
C ALA A 92 13.16 6.73 -40.03
N ALA A 93 14.28 7.36 -40.43
CA ALA A 93 15.61 6.80 -40.24
C ALA A 93 15.74 6.29 -38.78
N ALA A 94 16.19 5.04 -38.62
CA ALA A 94 16.43 4.49 -37.29
C ALA A 94 17.44 5.42 -36.59
N PRO A 95 17.12 5.96 -35.40
CA PRO A 95 18.03 6.86 -34.71
C PRO A 95 19.35 6.14 -34.44
N ASP A 96 20.47 6.83 -34.65
CA ASP A 96 21.79 6.28 -34.41
C ASP A 96 21.91 5.82 -32.95
N ALA A 97 22.69 4.75 -32.70
CA ALA A 97 22.82 4.18 -31.35
C ALA A 97 23.34 5.20 -30.31
N SER A 98 24.11 6.21 -30.75
CA SER A 98 24.54 7.36 -29.95
C SER A 98 23.38 8.25 -29.53
N ASP A 99 22.41 8.48 -30.41
CA ASP A 99 21.25 9.33 -30.15
C ASP A 99 20.28 8.65 -29.19
N ILE A 100 20.12 7.33 -29.30
CA ILE A 100 19.35 6.52 -28.35
C ILE A 100 20.00 6.56 -26.96
N ALA A 101 21.33 6.45 -26.88
CA ALA A 101 22.05 6.54 -25.61
C ALA A 101 21.92 7.92 -24.95
N ALA A 102 22.05 9.00 -25.74
CA ALA A 102 21.87 10.38 -25.26
C ALA A 102 20.43 10.65 -24.80
N ALA A 103 19.43 10.13 -25.52
CA ALA A 103 18.02 10.20 -25.12
C ALA A 103 17.74 9.42 -23.82
N ASN A 104 18.34 8.25 -23.64
CA ASN A 104 18.22 7.48 -22.39
C ASN A 104 18.92 8.16 -21.20
N ALA A 105 20.04 8.85 -21.43
CA ALA A 105 20.73 9.59 -20.38
C ALA A 105 19.92 10.79 -19.90
N SER A 106 19.36 11.58 -20.82
CA SER A 106 18.52 12.73 -20.49
C SER A 106 17.20 12.35 -19.80
N THR A 107 16.57 11.24 -20.22
CA THR A 107 15.37 10.71 -19.55
C THR A 107 15.65 10.17 -18.15
N ASN A 108 16.79 9.51 -17.93
CA ASN A 108 17.19 9.08 -16.59
C ASN A 108 17.51 10.27 -15.66
N LEU A 109 18.16 11.30 -16.18
CA LEU A 109 18.46 12.52 -15.42
C LEU A 109 17.18 13.26 -15.03
N SER A 110 16.27 13.47 -15.97
CA SER A 110 14.96 14.09 -15.70
C SER A 110 14.11 13.28 -14.71
N LEU A 111 14.13 11.94 -14.78
CA LEU A 111 13.49 11.07 -13.77
C LEU A 111 14.15 11.19 -12.39
N GLY A 112 15.48 11.35 -12.34
CA GLY A 112 16.23 11.61 -11.11
C GLY A 112 15.82 12.94 -10.46
N VAL A 113 15.77 14.02 -11.24
CA VAL A 113 15.29 15.34 -10.81
C VAL A 113 13.83 15.25 -10.34
N LEU A 114 12.99 14.48 -11.04
CA LEU A 114 11.60 14.25 -10.65
C LEU A 114 11.49 13.63 -9.28
N ARG A 115 12.25 12.56 -9.06
CA ARG A 115 12.28 11.86 -7.78
C ARG A 115 12.73 12.80 -6.67
N ALA A 116 13.78 13.60 -6.88
CA ALA A 116 14.24 14.56 -5.87
C ALA A 116 13.14 15.55 -5.45
N ARG A 117 12.36 16.07 -6.41
CA ARG A 117 11.29 17.05 -6.13
C ARG A 117 10.04 16.42 -5.53
N THR A 118 9.68 15.23 -6.00
CA THR A 118 8.39 14.60 -5.70
C THR A 118 8.43 13.61 -4.54
N LEU A 119 9.59 13.07 -4.19
CA LEU A 119 9.78 12.11 -3.08
C LEU A 119 9.74 12.78 -1.70
N LYS A 120 8.64 13.47 -1.41
CA LYS A 120 8.38 14.05 -0.08
C LYS A 120 7.35 13.19 0.67
N PRO A 121 7.51 13.00 1.99
CA PRO A 121 6.51 12.30 2.80
C PRO A 121 5.12 12.91 2.63
N GLY A 122 4.10 12.07 2.46
CA GLY A 122 2.71 12.53 2.24
C GLY A 122 2.33 12.77 0.77
N ASN A 123 3.29 12.85 -0.15
CA ASN A 123 3.01 12.91 -1.58
C ASN A 123 2.51 11.56 -2.11
N VAL A 124 1.60 11.62 -3.08
CA VAL A 124 1.02 10.44 -3.75
C VAL A 124 1.59 10.31 -5.15
N LEU A 125 2.18 9.16 -5.46
CA LEU A 125 2.73 8.85 -6.78
C LEU A 125 2.30 7.47 -7.29
N PRO A 126 2.21 7.28 -8.61
CA PRO A 126 2.25 5.96 -9.24
C PRO A 126 3.53 5.19 -8.89
N LEU A 127 3.42 3.89 -8.65
CA LEU A 127 4.53 3.04 -8.23
C LEU A 127 5.71 3.04 -9.21
N ARG A 128 5.48 3.22 -10.53
CA ARG A 128 6.56 3.32 -11.53
C ARG A 128 7.53 4.49 -11.30
N LEU A 129 7.06 5.59 -10.70
CA LEU A 129 7.86 6.80 -10.53
C LEU A 129 8.71 6.74 -9.25
N ILE A 130 8.27 5.97 -8.27
CA ILE A 130 8.92 5.84 -6.97
C ILE A 130 10.10 4.87 -7.11
N PRO A 131 11.33 5.20 -6.70
CA PRO A 131 12.47 4.28 -6.80
C PRO A 131 12.36 3.12 -5.80
N ALA A 132 13.07 2.03 -6.12
CA ALA A 132 13.24 0.91 -5.21
C ALA A 132 13.91 1.33 -3.90
N GLY A 133 13.62 0.60 -2.82
CA GLY A 133 14.10 0.87 -1.47
C GLY A 133 13.26 1.87 -0.67
N THR A 134 12.46 2.70 -1.34
CA THR A 134 11.61 3.71 -0.69
C THR A 134 10.50 3.09 0.17
N LEU A 135 10.16 3.81 1.25
CA LEU A 135 9.08 3.45 2.15
C LEU A 135 7.79 4.11 1.67
N VAL A 136 6.73 3.30 1.58
CA VAL A 136 5.42 3.73 1.10
C VAL A 136 4.30 3.21 1.98
N HIS A 137 3.17 3.91 1.99
CA HIS A 137 1.96 3.52 2.68
C HIS A 137 0.72 3.83 1.83
N ALA A 138 -0.46 3.41 2.30
CA ALA A 138 -1.73 3.59 1.61
C ALA A 138 -1.68 3.13 0.13
N ILE A 139 -1.29 1.87 -0.09
CA ILE A 139 -1.07 1.33 -1.44
C ILE A 139 -2.42 0.87 -2.05
N ALA A 140 -2.67 1.26 -3.29
CA ALA A 140 -3.82 0.82 -4.07
C ALA A 140 -3.55 -0.52 -4.78
N LEU A 141 -4.55 -1.40 -4.83
CA LEU A 141 -4.48 -2.67 -5.57
C LEU A 141 -4.85 -2.53 -7.05
N SER A 142 -5.63 -1.51 -7.36
CA SER A 142 -6.06 -1.16 -8.71
C SER A 142 -5.68 0.29 -9.00
N PRO A 143 -5.43 0.67 -10.26
CA PRO A 143 -4.94 2.00 -10.62
C PRO A 143 -5.99 3.08 -10.37
N THR A 144 -7.24 2.78 -10.73
CA THR A 144 -8.40 3.62 -10.47
C THR A 144 -8.96 3.42 -9.05
N GLY A 145 -8.48 2.42 -8.32
CA GLY A 145 -8.98 2.06 -7.00
C GLY A 145 -8.52 3.00 -5.88
N ARG A 146 -9.09 2.79 -4.69
CA ARG A 146 -8.63 3.42 -3.45
C ARG A 146 -7.46 2.66 -2.83
N ALA A 147 -6.75 3.32 -1.91
CA ALA A 147 -5.77 2.68 -1.05
C ALA A 147 -6.43 1.61 -0.19
N VAL A 148 -5.88 0.39 -0.22
CA VAL A 148 -6.39 -0.75 0.57
C VAL A 148 -5.34 -1.23 1.56
N LEU A 149 -4.08 -1.31 1.12
CA LEU A 149 -2.99 -1.88 1.90
C LEU A 149 -2.26 -0.80 2.72
N VAL A 150 -1.67 -1.22 3.85
CA VAL A 150 -0.76 -0.41 4.67
C VAL A 150 -1.38 0.94 5.10
N ARG A 151 -2.48 0.87 5.87
CA ARG A 151 -3.22 2.06 6.35
C ARG A 151 -3.22 2.23 7.87
N SER A 152 -2.77 1.22 8.61
CA SER A 152 -2.76 1.23 10.06
C SER A 152 -1.59 2.03 10.61
N ALA A 153 -1.76 2.60 11.81
CA ALA A 153 -0.73 3.33 12.54
C ALA A 153 0.65 2.66 12.52
N GLY A 154 1.68 3.42 12.21
CA GLY A 154 3.07 2.95 12.14
C GLY A 154 3.38 1.91 11.04
N ALA A 155 2.40 1.54 10.21
CA ALA A 155 2.62 0.58 9.14
C ALA A 155 3.36 1.23 7.96
N PHE A 156 4.17 0.44 7.27
CA PHE A 156 4.79 0.82 6.01
C PHE A 156 4.95 -0.42 5.11
N GLY A 157 5.15 -0.18 3.83
CA GLY A 157 5.66 -1.14 2.87
C GLY A 157 6.93 -0.59 2.25
N GLN A 158 7.68 -1.44 1.58
CA GLN A 158 8.91 -1.06 0.90
C GLN A 158 8.85 -1.55 -0.54
N ILE A 159 9.22 -0.68 -1.48
CA ILE A 159 9.37 -1.07 -2.88
C ILE A 159 10.65 -1.90 -2.99
N VAL A 160 10.54 -3.14 -3.47
CA VAL A 160 11.68 -4.04 -3.60
C VAL A 160 12.33 -3.87 -4.97
N ALA A 161 11.52 -4.00 -6.03
CA ALA A 161 11.99 -3.91 -7.40
C ALA A 161 10.83 -3.54 -8.34
N HIS A 162 11.17 -2.92 -9.47
CA HIS A 162 10.27 -2.78 -10.60
C HIS A 162 10.60 -3.85 -11.61
N ASP A 163 9.58 -4.43 -12.24
CA ASP A 163 9.75 -5.36 -13.35
C ASP A 163 10.12 -4.59 -14.62
N ASP A 164 11.12 -5.06 -15.37
CA ASP A 164 11.63 -4.42 -16.59
C ASP A 164 10.57 -4.33 -17.69
N LYS A 165 9.61 -5.27 -17.67
CA LYS A 165 8.48 -5.32 -18.61
C LYS A 165 7.44 -4.22 -18.34
N GLY A 166 7.54 -3.49 -17.23
CA GLY A 166 6.68 -2.33 -16.94
C GLY A 166 5.28 -2.64 -16.38
N LEU A 167 4.91 -3.91 -16.17
CA LEU A 167 3.57 -4.23 -15.63
C LEU A 167 3.51 -4.24 -14.11
N TRP A 168 4.53 -4.80 -13.46
CA TRP A 168 4.50 -5.09 -12.03
C TRP A 168 5.59 -4.37 -11.25
N THR A 169 5.30 -4.07 -10.00
CA THR A 169 6.23 -3.61 -8.98
C THR A 169 6.09 -4.55 -7.79
N GLN A 170 7.22 -5.07 -7.33
CA GLN A 170 7.29 -5.90 -6.15
C GLN A 170 7.31 -5.00 -4.92
N VAL A 171 6.32 -5.16 -4.05
CA VAL A 171 6.22 -4.42 -2.80
C VAL A 171 6.24 -5.39 -1.64
N ARG A 172 7.18 -5.18 -0.71
CA ARG A 172 7.22 -5.85 0.59
C ARG A 172 6.21 -5.18 1.51
N LEU A 173 5.22 -5.93 1.97
CA LEU A 173 4.19 -5.45 2.88
C LEU A 173 4.65 -5.55 4.34
N GLN A 174 3.92 -4.88 5.25
CA GLN A 174 4.19 -4.94 6.69
C GLN A 174 4.14 -6.37 7.29
N SER A 175 3.49 -7.31 6.61
CA SER A 175 3.48 -8.73 6.98
C SER A 175 4.80 -9.45 6.68
N GLY A 176 5.70 -8.85 5.89
CA GLY A 176 6.89 -9.48 5.30
C GLY A 176 6.62 -10.19 3.97
N GLU A 177 5.36 -10.28 3.52
CA GLU A 177 5.01 -10.81 2.19
C GLU A 177 5.50 -9.87 1.09
N VAL A 178 6.13 -10.42 0.04
CA VAL A 178 6.46 -9.67 -1.19
C VAL A 178 5.40 -9.99 -2.23
N ARG A 179 4.75 -8.94 -2.74
CA ARG A 179 3.61 -9.06 -3.64
C ARG A 179 3.78 -8.17 -4.87
N ASN A 180 3.37 -8.71 -6.02
CA ASN A 180 3.25 -7.96 -7.26
C ASN A 180 2.03 -7.04 -7.23
N ILE A 181 2.25 -5.76 -7.51
CA ILE A 181 1.24 -4.72 -7.67
C ILE A 181 1.47 -4.04 -9.02
N MET A 182 0.42 -3.62 -9.73
CA MET A 182 0.61 -2.98 -11.03
C MET A 182 1.37 -1.65 -10.88
N GLN A 183 2.31 -1.34 -11.78
CA GLN A 183 3.13 -0.11 -11.63
C GLN A 183 2.32 1.19 -11.74
N ARG A 184 1.16 1.13 -12.40
CA ARG A 184 0.17 2.21 -12.49
C ARG A 184 -0.65 2.42 -11.22
N CYS A 185 -0.60 1.49 -10.26
CA CYS A 185 -1.21 1.71 -8.95
C CYS A 185 -0.46 2.81 -8.21
N VAL A 186 -1.15 3.46 -7.28
CA VAL A 186 -0.61 4.57 -6.51
C VAL A 186 -0.28 4.17 -5.09
N ALA A 187 0.71 4.84 -4.51
CA ALA A 187 1.06 4.77 -3.10
C ALA A 187 1.43 6.17 -2.58
N THR A 188 1.35 6.33 -1.26
CA THR A 188 1.77 7.56 -0.57
C THR A 188 3.16 7.33 -0.01
N ILE A 189 4.04 8.32 -0.12
CA ILE A 189 5.42 8.22 0.35
C ILE A 189 5.47 8.35 1.87
N GLY A 190 6.34 7.55 2.49
CA GLY A 190 6.60 7.55 3.93
C GLY A 190 5.85 6.47 4.69
N LYS A 191 5.90 6.55 6.02
CA LYS A 191 5.24 5.63 6.95
C LYS A 191 3.93 6.22 7.44
N VAL A 192 2.98 5.39 7.89
CA VAL A 192 1.77 5.90 8.53
C VAL A 192 2.11 6.49 9.91
N SER A 193 1.48 7.62 10.26
CA SER A 193 1.59 8.28 11.58
C SER A 193 1.26 7.37 12.77
N ASN A 194 1.56 7.86 13.98
CA ASN A 194 1.24 7.22 15.26
C ASN A 194 1.96 5.87 15.49
N ALA A 195 3.28 5.85 15.32
CA ALA A 195 4.08 4.63 15.47
C ALA A 195 3.94 3.97 16.86
N ASP A 196 3.73 4.78 17.90
CA ASP A 196 3.62 4.33 19.29
C ASP A 196 2.25 3.75 19.66
N TRP A 197 1.29 3.75 18.73
CA TRP A 197 -0.03 3.14 18.94
C TRP A 197 0.05 1.70 19.46
N LYS A 198 1.08 0.94 19.03
CA LYS A 198 1.30 -0.45 19.45
C LYS A 198 1.69 -0.59 20.94
N GLY A 199 2.27 0.44 21.54
CA GLY A 199 2.79 0.42 22.91
C GLY A 199 1.76 0.80 23.97
N ARG A 200 0.56 1.24 23.58
CA ARG A 200 -0.46 1.72 24.52
C ARG A 200 -1.01 0.61 25.42
N ASN A 201 -1.18 0.91 26.70
CA ASN A 201 -1.86 0.05 27.66
C ASN A 201 -3.25 0.62 28.00
N LEU A 202 -4.29 -0.21 27.97
CA LEU A 202 -5.66 0.21 28.29
C LEU A 202 -5.90 0.36 29.81
N GLY A 203 -5.12 -0.29 30.66
CA GLY A 203 -5.14 -0.17 32.12
C GLY A 203 -6.38 -0.74 32.84
N LYS A 204 -7.58 -0.61 32.28
CA LYS A 204 -8.84 -1.11 32.88
C LYS A 204 -9.78 -1.72 31.85
N ALA A 205 -10.60 -2.69 32.27
CA ALA A 205 -11.59 -3.35 31.43
C ALA A 205 -12.63 -2.37 30.84
N GLY A 206 -13.03 -1.35 31.60
CA GLY A 206 -13.99 -0.32 31.16
C GLY A 206 -13.53 0.43 29.90
N ARG A 207 -12.22 0.67 29.75
CA ARG A 207 -11.68 1.34 28.56
C ARG A 207 -11.84 0.47 27.29
N SER A 208 -11.73 -0.86 27.42
CA SER A 208 -12.06 -1.78 26.32
C SER A 208 -13.55 -1.71 25.94
N ARG A 209 -14.44 -1.52 26.92
CA ARG A 209 -15.88 -1.36 26.68
C ARG A 209 -16.18 -0.07 25.91
N TRP A 210 -15.53 1.04 26.25
CA TRP A 210 -15.65 2.31 25.52
C TRP A 210 -15.18 2.20 24.06
N LEU A 211 -14.20 1.34 23.78
CA LEU A 211 -13.76 1.02 22.41
C LEU A 211 -14.69 0.05 21.67
N GLY A 212 -15.89 -0.23 22.19
CA GLY A 212 -16.88 -1.13 21.59
C GLY A 212 -16.54 -2.62 21.71
N ARG A 213 -15.57 -3.02 22.53
CA ARG A 213 -15.17 -4.43 22.70
C ARG A 213 -15.88 -5.06 23.88
N ARG A 214 -16.68 -6.11 23.62
CA ARG A 214 -17.35 -6.90 24.65
C ARG A 214 -16.39 -7.94 25.27
N PRO A 215 -16.65 -8.41 26.50
CA PRO A 215 -15.92 -9.54 27.07
C PRO A 215 -16.01 -10.78 26.18
N HIS A 216 -14.91 -11.53 26.04
CA HIS A 216 -14.87 -12.79 25.29
C HIS A 216 -14.66 -13.95 26.26
N VAL A 217 -15.61 -14.89 26.27
CA VAL A 217 -15.53 -16.10 27.11
C VAL A 217 -14.59 -17.11 26.45
N ARG A 218 -13.73 -17.77 27.24
CA ARG A 218 -12.81 -18.80 26.72
C ARG A 218 -13.58 -20.11 26.53
N GLY A 219 -13.28 -20.86 25.47
CA GLY A 219 -13.95 -22.14 25.20
C GLY A 219 -13.85 -23.18 26.31
N VAL A 220 -12.72 -23.21 27.05
CA VAL A 220 -12.52 -24.08 28.22
C VAL A 220 -13.39 -23.74 29.43
N ALA A 221 -14.04 -22.57 29.43
CA ALA A 221 -14.96 -22.15 30.49
C ALA A 221 -16.44 -22.43 30.14
N MET A 222 -16.69 -23.01 28.96
CA MET A 222 -18.04 -23.31 28.47
C MET A 222 -18.40 -24.78 28.68
N ASN A 223 -19.66 -25.15 28.44
CA ASN A 223 -20.10 -26.54 28.48
C ASN A 223 -19.67 -27.29 27.20
N ALA A 224 -19.72 -28.63 27.24
CA ALA A 224 -19.34 -29.48 26.10
C ALA A 224 -20.22 -29.25 24.85
N CYS A 225 -21.47 -28.80 25.03
CA CYS A 225 -22.37 -28.43 23.94
C CYS A 225 -21.99 -27.12 23.24
N ASP A 226 -21.41 -26.17 23.97
CA ASP A 226 -21.20 -24.81 23.48
C ASP A 226 -19.85 -24.65 22.76
N HIS A 227 -18.83 -25.38 23.22
CA HIS A 227 -17.49 -25.30 22.64
C HIS A 227 -16.83 -26.67 22.60
N PRO A 228 -16.05 -26.99 21.54
CA PRO A 228 -15.26 -28.21 21.49
C PRO A 228 -14.29 -28.42 22.67
N HIS A 229 -13.98 -27.37 23.43
CA HIS A 229 -13.06 -27.39 24.58
C HIS A 229 -13.79 -27.40 25.92
N GLY A 230 -15.12 -27.28 25.90
CA GLY A 230 -15.93 -27.20 27.10
C GLY A 230 -16.16 -28.56 27.75
N GLY A 231 -16.66 -28.52 28.98
CA GLY A 231 -16.93 -29.71 29.81
C GLY A 231 -15.70 -30.28 30.52
N GLY A 232 -15.88 -31.47 31.10
CA GLY A 232 -14.94 -32.08 32.04
C GLY A 232 -15.10 -31.57 33.47
N ARG A 233 -14.55 -32.31 34.44
CA ARG A 233 -14.52 -31.88 35.86
C ARG A 233 -13.24 -31.07 36.10
N GLY A 234 -13.38 -29.90 36.73
CA GLY A 234 -12.28 -28.98 36.97
C GLY A 234 -11.75 -28.29 35.70
N LYS A 235 -10.59 -27.62 35.80
CA LYS A 235 -9.98 -26.90 34.67
C LYS A 235 -9.24 -27.89 33.76
N SER A 236 -9.85 -28.24 32.64
CA SER A 236 -9.23 -29.08 31.60
C SER A 236 -9.16 -28.35 30.25
N LYS A 237 -8.27 -28.79 29.37
CA LYS A 237 -8.21 -28.36 27.97
C LYS A 237 -9.18 -29.15 27.07
N GLY A 238 -9.98 -30.03 27.66
CA GLY A 238 -10.93 -30.91 26.96
C GLY A 238 -10.27 -32.00 26.11
N GLY A 239 -8.94 -32.19 26.21
CA GLY A 239 -8.20 -33.21 25.46
C GLY A 239 -8.14 -33.00 23.94
N LYS A 240 -8.60 -31.85 23.41
CA LYS A 240 -8.67 -31.58 21.97
C LYS A 240 -7.63 -30.58 21.52
N HIS A 241 -7.19 -30.70 20.27
CA HIS A 241 -6.39 -29.65 19.62
C HIS A 241 -7.12 -28.29 19.64
N PRO A 242 -6.40 -27.16 19.71
CA PRO A 242 -7.02 -25.83 19.69
C PRO A 242 -7.86 -25.59 18.44
N ARG A 243 -9.16 -25.33 18.64
CA ARG A 243 -10.18 -25.15 17.60
C ARG A 243 -11.08 -23.96 17.93
N SER A 244 -11.75 -23.43 16.91
CA SER A 244 -12.85 -22.47 17.06
C SER A 244 -14.10 -23.17 17.58
N VAL A 245 -15.13 -22.37 17.90
CA VAL A 245 -16.47 -22.86 18.26
C VAL A 245 -17.00 -23.86 17.22
N TRP A 246 -16.77 -23.57 15.93
CA TRP A 246 -17.19 -24.42 14.81
C TRP A 246 -16.19 -25.54 14.45
N GLY A 247 -15.18 -25.79 15.27
CA GLY A 247 -14.25 -26.90 15.07
C GLY A 247 -13.07 -26.64 14.12
N TRP A 248 -12.91 -25.43 13.57
CA TRP A 248 -11.74 -25.10 12.74
C TRP A 248 -10.48 -24.94 13.59
N LEU A 249 -9.37 -25.57 13.18
CA LEU A 249 -8.09 -25.47 13.89
C LEU A 249 -7.58 -24.01 13.96
N THR A 250 -7.22 -23.55 15.16
CA THR A 250 -6.79 -22.16 15.41
C THR A 250 -5.28 -21.97 15.44
N LYS A 251 -4.51 -23.06 15.52
CA LYS A 251 -3.04 -23.03 15.47
C LYS A 251 -2.53 -23.68 14.18
N GLY A 252 -1.63 -23.00 13.48
CA GLY A 252 -0.89 -23.52 12.32
C GLY A 252 -1.68 -23.65 11.01
N ARG A 253 -2.98 -23.97 11.06
CA ARG A 253 -3.80 -24.22 9.85
C ARG A 253 -3.95 -22.94 8.99
N ARG A 254 -3.65 -23.06 7.70
CA ARG A 254 -3.92 -22.02 6.69
C ARG A 254 -5.42 -22.01 6.38
N THR A 255 -6.07 -20.85 6.52
CA THR A 255 -7.50 -20.68 6.22
C THR A 255 -7.75 -20.29 4.76
N ARG A 256 -6.82 -19.56 4.14
CA ARG A 256 -6.85 -19.27 2.71
C ARG A 256 -6.28 -20.45 1.93
N LYS A 257 -6.92 -20.78 0.81
CA LYS A 257 -6.43 -21.76 -0.17
C LYS A 257 -5.07 -21.31 -0.75
N SER A 258 -4.26 -22.28 -1.20
CA SER A 258 -2.98 -22.02 -1.87
C SER A 258 -3.19 -21.28 -3.20
N ALA A 259 -2.13 -20.67 -3.73
CA ALA A 259 -2.19 -19.93 -5.00
C ALA A 259 -2.78 -20.78 -6.15
N ASP A 260 -2.43 -22.06 -6.21
CA ASP A 260 -2.90 -23.02 -7.23
C ASP A 260 -4.40 -23.32 -7.12
N ARG A 261 -4.98 -23.15 -5.92
CA ARG A 261 -6.40 -23.41 -5.63
C ARG A 261 -7.15 -22.10 -5.41
N ASP A 262 -7.03 -21.18 -6.36
CA ASP A 262 -7.66 -19.84 -6.34
C ASP A 262 -7.24 -18.96 -5.16
N GLY A 263 -6.03 -19.17 -4.66
CA GLY A 263 -5.40 -18.33 -3.66
C GLY A 263 -4.88 -17.01 -4.23
N ASN A 264 -3.94 -16.39 -3.52
CA ASN A 264 -3.35 -15.13 -3.97
C ASN A 264 -2.31 -15.39 -5.08
N LYS A 265 -2.68 -15.16 -6.34
CA LYS A 265 -1.78 -15.38 -7.49
C LYS A 265 -0.68 -14.32 -7.63
N PHE A 266 -0.76 -13.21 -6.88
CA PHE A 266 0.19 -12.10 -6.98
C PHE A 266 1.34 -12.16 -5.98
N VAL A 267 1.41 -13.21 -5.16
CA VAL A 267 2.46 -13.36 -4.15
C VAL A 267 3.72 -13.88 -4.82
N VAL A 268 4.83 -13.16 -4.66
CA VAL A 268 6.14 -13.60 -5.11
C VAL A 268 6.84 -14.36 -3.99
N LYS A 269 6.81 -13.80 -2.77
CA LYS A 269 7.35 -14.43 -1.56
C LYS A 269 6.31 -14.39 -0.46
N GLU A 270 5.97 -15.55 0.10
CA GLU A 270 5.03 -15.63 1.21
C GLU A 270 5.58 -14.92 2.46
N ARG A 271 4.68 -14.52 3.36
CA ARG A 271 5.08 -13.99 4.67
C ARG A 271 5.84 -15.04 5.47
N PRO A 272 6.92 -14.66 6.18
CA PRO A 272 7.65 -15.57 7.05
C PRO A 272 6.75 -16.08 8.19
N ARG A 273 6.92 -17.35 8.59
CA ARG A 273 6.15 -17.96 9.69
C ARG A 273 7.05 -18.69 10.68
N GLY A 274 6.66 -18.65 11.96
CA GLY A 274 7.33 -19.43 13.00
C GLY A 274 8.81 -19.08 13.13
N LEU A 275 9.67 -20.07 12.91
CA LEU A 275 11.14 -19.97 13.01
C LEU A 275 11.73 -19.01 11.95
N GLU A 276 11.16 -18.95 10.74
CA GLU A 276 11.62 -18.07 9.66
C GLU A 276 11.49 -16.58 9.98
N ARG A 277 10.76 -16.22 11.04
CA ARG A 277 10.61 -14.84 11.49
C ARG A 277 11.68 -14.43 12.51
N LYS A 278 12.37 -15.41 13.11
CA LYS A 278 13.41 -15.18 14.12
C LYS A 278 14.81 -14.99 13.50
N ASN A 279 14.99 -15.43 12.25
CA ASN A 279 16.18 -15.21 11.44
C ASN A 279 15.93 -14.04 10.47
#